data_AF-A0A662QQY1-F1
#
_entry.id   AF-A0A662QQY1-F1
#
_cell.length_a   1.000
_cell.length_b   1.000
_cell.length_c   1.000
_cell.angle_alpha   90.00
_cell.angle_beta   90.00
_cell.angle_gamma   90.00
#
_symmetry.space_group_name_H-M   'P 1'
#
loop_
_entity.id
_entity.type
_entity.pdbx_description
1 polymer ?
#
loop_
_entity_poly.entity_id
_entity_poly.type
_entity_poly.pdbx_seq_one_letter_code
_entity_poly.pdbx_strand_id
1 'polypeptide(L)'
;MGSNVSKPVINEYFSRKLANGKVLVATCHGSWSIVSQEQFDMLDKEEFASDKMLLRDLEDKGIVLTEDGVRKIVSSYRAHYFHLADSRPLCIVYLTNKCNLACKYCHSDSDSDSDSD
;
A
#
# COMPACT_ATOMS: atom_id res chain seq x y z
N MET A 1 8.69 26.84 25.88
CA MET A 1 8.53 25.47 25.34
C MET A 1 9.26 25.45 24.01
N GLY A 2 10.52 25.02 24.02
CA GLY A 2 11.34 24.96 22.81
C GLY A 2 10.87 23.80 21.96
N SER A 3 10.33 24.09 20.78
CA SER A 3 10.05 23.10 19.76
C SER A 3 11.38 22.47 19.35
N ASN A 4 11.65 21.24 19.81
CA ASN A 4 12.72 20.44 19.25
C ASN A 4 12.28 20.09 17.83
N VAL A 5 12.73 20.87 16.84
CA VAL A 5 12.49 20.54 15.44
C VAL A 5 13.41 19.39 15.09
N SER A 6 12.93 18.16 15.22
CA SER A 6 13.66 16.98 14.76
C SER A 6 13.92 17.14 13.25
N LYS A 7 15.16 16.91 12.80
CA LYS A 7 15.52 16.92 11.38
C LYS A 7 14.56 15.98 10.61
N PRO A 8 14.03 16.36 9.43
CA PRO A 8 13.24 15.47 8.60
C PRO A 8 14.05 14.22 8.23
N VAL A 9 13.43 13.04 8.28
CA VAL A 9 14.08 11.76 7.98
C VAL A 9 13.41 11.13 6.76
N ILE A 10 14.18 10.57 5.84
CA ILE A 10 13.63 9.85 4.69
C ILE A 10 13.04 8.51 5.15
N ASN A 11 11.81 8.21 4.71
CA ASN A 11 11.16 6.91 4.91
C ASN A 11 11.65 5.89 3.87
N GLU A 12 11.35 4.61 4.10
CA GLU A 12 11.50 3.61 3.05
C GLU A 12 10.58 3.93 1.86
N TYR A 13 11.17 4.00 0.67
CA TYR A 13 10.47 4.23 -0.59
C TYR A 13 11.04 3.38 -1.71
N PHE A 14 10.21 3.13 -2.71
CA PHE A 14 10.56 2.50 -3.97
C PHE A 14 10.53 3.54 -5.07
N SER A 15 11.46 3.47 -6.02
CA SER A 15 11.51 4.38 -7.15
C SER A 15 11.47 3.66 -8.49
N ARG A 16 10.85 4.30 -9.49
CA ARG A 16 10.85 3.81 -10.87
C ARG A 16 10.84 4.96 -11.86
N LYS A 17 11.78 4.97 -12.79
CA LYS A 17 11.80 5.93 -13.90
C LYS A 17 10.59 5.71 -14.82
N LEU A 18 9.94 6.81 -15.18
CA LEU A 18 8.83 6.88 -16.12
C LEU A 18 9.29 7.48 -17.45
N ALA A 19 8.43 7.41 -18.47
CA ALA A 19 8.65 8.18 -19.69
C ALA A 19 8.69 9.69 -19.39
N ASN A 20 9.43 10.45 -20.22
CA ASN A 20 9.59 11.91 -20.13
C ASN A 20 10.40 12.43 -18.93
N GLY A 21 11.37 11.64 -18.43
CA GLY A 21 12.31 12.11 -17.39
C GLY A 21 11.67 12.34 -16.02
N LYS A 22 10.54 11.68 -15.74
CA LYS A 22 9.88 11.69 -14.44
C LYS A 22 10.20 10.43 -13.66
N VAL A 23 10.11 10.49 -12.34
CA VAL A 23 10.33 9.35 -11.45
C VAL A 23 9.11 9.17 -10.57
N LEU A 24 8.57 7.95 -10.55
CA LEU A 24 7.59 7.52 -9.56
C LEU A 24 8.35 7.22 -8.26
N VAL A 25 7.89 7.79 -7.15
CA VAL A 25 8.33 7.45 -5.81
C VAL A 25 7.12 6.95 -5.03
N ALA A 26 7.20 5.73 -4.50
CA ALA A 26 6.09 5.06 -3.82
C ALA A 26 6.52 4.52 -2.46
N THR A 27 5.62 4.49 -1.49
CA THR A 27 5.88 4.03 -0.12
C THR A 27 5.18 2.72 0.17
N CYS A 28 5.61 2.02 1.23
CA CYS A 28 4.98 0.77 1.67
C CYS A 28 3.54 0.96 2.15
N HIS A 29 3.18 2.13 2.69
CA HIS A 29 1.80 2.45 3.09
C HIS A 29 0.88 2.88 1.94
N GLY A 30 1.29 2.66 0.69
CA GLY A 30 0.45 2.86 -0.51
C GLY A 30 0.36 4.29 -1.02
N SER A 31 1.17 5.21 -0.50
CA SER A 31 1.27 6.58 -1.01
C SER A 31 2.30 6.67 -2.13
N TRP A 32 2.17 7.68 -2.99
CA TRP A 32 3.09 7.90 -4.08
C TRP A 32 3.09 9.35 -4.56
N SER A 33 4.21 9.76 -5.18
CA SER A 33 4.36 11.01 -5.91
C SER A 33 5.12 10.78 -7.22
N ILE A 34 4.90 11.66 -8.19
CA ILE A 34 5.67 11.69 -9.43
C ILE A 34 6.47 12.98 -9.42
N VAL A 35 7.79 12.83 -9.36
CA VAL A 35 8.73 13.94 -9.28
C VAL A 35 9.52 14.06 -10.59
N SER A 36 10.08 15.24 -10.87
CA SER A 36 11.05 15.39 -11.95
C SER A 36 12.35 14.65 -11.61
N GLN A 37 13.21 14.41 -12.61
CA GLN A 37 14.54 13.85 -12.35
C GLN A 37 15.35 14.75 -11.39
N GLU A 38 15.26 16.07 -11.52
CA GLU A 38 15.95 17.03 -10.64
C GLU A 38 15.47 16.92 -9.19
N GLN A 39 14.15 16.83 -8.97
CA GLN A 39 13.57 16.64 -7.64
C GLN A 39 13.93 15.29 -7.05
N PHE A 40 14.00 14.25 -7.89
CA PHE A 40 14.47 12.93 -7.45
C PHE A 40 15.94 12.96 -7.04
N ASP A 41 16.79 13.66 -7.78
CA ASP A 41 18.21 13.80 -7.44
C ASP A 41 18.39 14.60 -6.14
N MET A 42 17.53 15.60 -5.87
CA MET A 42 17.48 16.29 -4.56
C MET A 42 17.05 15.37 -3.43
N LEU A 43 16.09 14.46 -3.69
CA LEU A 43 15.66 13.46 -2.71
C LEU A 43 16.81 12.48 -2.39
N ASP A 44 17.49 11.97 -3.41
CA ASP A 44 18.60 11.01 -3.29
C ASP A 44 19.82 11.60 -2.55
N LYS A 45 20.04 12.91 -2.68
CA LYS A 45 21.14 13.65 -2.01
C LYS A 45 20.76 14.25 -0.65
N GLU A 46 19.53 14.06 -0.17
CA GLU A 46 19.00 14.73 1.02
C GLU A 46 18.96 16.28 0.95
N GLU A 47 18.93 16.85 -0.26
CA GLU A 47 18.93 18.30 -0.51
C GLU A 47 17.51 18.88 -0.66
N PHE A 48 16.47 18.05 -0.51
CA PHE A 48 15.06 18.44 -0.67
C PHE A 48 14.57 19.51 0.33
N ALA A 49 15.27 19.74 1.43
CA ALA A 49 14.90 20.74 2.44
C ALA A 49 14.96 22.19 1.93
N SER A 50 15.72 22.47 0.85
CA SER A 50 15.76 23.81 0.25
C SER A 50 14.51 24.14 -0.57
N ASP A 51 13.78 23.14 -1.07
CA ASP A 51 12.53 23.31 -1.81
C ASP A 51 11.34 23.01 -0.89
N LYS A 52 10.69 24.08 -0.40
CA LYS A 52 9.54 23.98 0.50
C LYS A 52 8.33 23.30 -0.12
N MET A 53 8.15 23.39 -1.45
CA MET A 53 7.02 22.75 -2.12
C MET A 53 7.27 21.25 -2.24
N LEU A 54 8.48 20.86 -2.63
CA LEU A 54 8.88 19.47 -2.69
C LEU A 54 8.82 18.84 -1.29
N LEU A 55 9.41 19.47 -0.28
CA LEU A 55 9.39 18.98 1.10
C LEU A 55 7.96 18.75 1.57
N ARG A 56 7.06 19.70 1.36
CA ARG A 56 5.65 19.58 1.77
C ARG A 56 4.93 18.43 1.06
N ASP A 57 5.15 18.25 -0.24
CA ASP A 57 4.58 17.10 -0.96
C ASP A 57 5.13 15.78 -0.42
N LEU A 58 6.46 15.67 -0.25
CA LEU A 58 7.09 14.45 0.27
C LEU A 58 6.64 14.12 1.69
N GLU A 59 6.46 15.13 2.55
CA GLU A 59 5.90 14.99 3.89
C GLU A 59 4.44 14.54 3.85
N ASP A 60 3.61 15.19 3.03
CA ASP A 60 2.19 14.84 2.90
C ASP A 60 1.99 13.41 2.41
N LYS A 61 2.90 12.93 1.56
CA LYS A 61 2.95 11.56 1.03
C LYS A 61 3.63 10.57 1.97
N GLY A 62 4.32 11.03 3.00
CA GLY A 62 5.06 10.19 3.93
C GLY A 62 6.32 9.54 3.34
N ILE A 63 6.88 10.15 2.30
CA ILE A 63 8.22 9.85 1.78
C ILE A 63 9.28 10.48 2.70
N VAL A 64 8.97 11.67 3.24
CA VAL A 64 9.73 12.32 4.31
C VAL A 64 8.92 12.29 5.60
N LEU A 65 9.57 11.92 6.70
CA LEU A 65 8.98 11.80 8.03
C LEU A 65 9.31 13.01 8.89
N THR A 66 8.26 13.58 9.48
CA THR A 66 8.31 14.56 10.57
C THR A 66 7.55 14.01 11.77
N GLU A 67 7.80 14.51 12.98
CA GLU A 67 7.09 14.08 14.19
C GLU A 67 5.57 14.16 14.03
N ASP A 68 5.07 15.18 13.34
CA ASP A 68 3.64 15.36 13.08
C ASP A 68 3.11 14.35 12.05
N GLY A 69 3.91 13.99 11.05
CA GLY A 69 3.53 13.10 9.95
C GLY A 69 3.50 11.62 10.31
N VAL A 70 4.33 11.16 11.26
CA VAL A 70 4.44 9.73 11.60
C VAL A 70 3.10 9.12 12.02
N ARG A 71 2.30 9.82 12.83
CA ARG A 71 0.98 9.32 13.27
C ARG A 71 0.02 9.08 12.10
N LYS A 72 0.03 9.99 11.12
CA LYS A 72 -0.78 9.88 9.90
C LYS A 72 -0.35 8.65 9.09
N ILE A 73 0.96 8.48 8.91
CA ILE A 73 1.54 7.38 8.13
C ILE A 73 1.26 6.01 8.77
N VAL A 74 1.44 5.88 10.09
CA VAL A 74 1.10 4.65 10.82
C VAL A 74 -0.38 4.29 10.65
N SER A 75 -1.26 5.29 10.67
CA SER A 75 -2.69 5.08 10.46
C SER A 75 -2.98 4.63 9.01
N SER A 76 -2.35 5.25 8.02
CA SER A 76 -2.46 4.85 6.61
C SER A 76 -1.93 3.44 6.37
N TYR A 77 -0.78 3.08 6.96
CA TYR A 77 -0.22 1.73 6.87
C TYR A 77 -1.19 0.68 7.43
N ARG A 78 -1.74 0.93 8.62
CA ARG A 78 -2.73 0.03 9.26
C ARG A 78 -4.00 -0.11 8.43
N ALA A 79 -4.48 0.98 7.82
CA ALA A 79 -5.64 0.93 6.94
C ALA A 79 -5.35 0.13 5.66
N HIS A 80 -4.18 0.34 5.05
CA HIS A 80 -3.78 -0.37 3.82
C HIS A 80 -3.65 -1.87 4.05
N TYR A 81 -2.99 -2.25 5.14
CA TYR A 81 -2.81 -3.65 5.55
C TYR A 81 -3.88 -4.13 6.53
N PHE A 82 -5.05 -3.51 6.56
CA PHE A 82 -6.11 -3.88 7.50
C PHE A 82 -6.51 -5.35 7.34
N HIS A 83 -6.52 -5.85 6.11
CA HIS A 83 -6.80 -7.26 5.79
C HIS A 83 -5.75 -8.26 6.34
N LEU A 84 -4.53 -7.79 6.65
CA LEU A 84 -3.50 -8.58 7.33
C LEU A 84 -3.54 -8.38 8.85
N ALA A 85 -3.89 -7.17 9.30
CA ALA A 85 -3.86 -6.77 10.70
C ALA A 85 -5.10 -7.21 11.49
N ASP A 86 -6.28 -7.16 10.87
CA ASP A 86 -7.51 -7.76 11.39
C ASP A 86 -7.73 -9.05 10.62
N SER A 87 -7.33 -10.18 11.21
CA SER A 87 -7.49 -11.51 10.62
C SER A 87 -8.97 -11.90 10.64
N ARG A 88 -9.77 -11.26 9.80
CA ARG A 88 -11.10 -11.77 9.46
C ARG A 88 -10.88 -12.78 8.34
N PRO A 89 -10.88 -14.09 8.64
CA PRO A 89 -10.81 -15.06 7.56
C PRO A 89 -11.99 -14.81 6.63
N LEU A 90 -11.76 -14.90 5.33
CA LEU A 90 -12.85 -15.06 4.38
C LEU A 90 -13.64 -16.30 4.80
N CYS A 91 -14.82 -16.11 5.39
CA CYS A 91 -15.68 -17.19 5.83
C CYS A 91 -16.66 -17.51 4.71
N ILE A 92 -16.35 -18.55 3.94
CA ILE A 92 -17.28 -19.08 2.94
C ILE A 92 -18.14 -20.14 3.63
N VAL A 93 -19.44 -19.90 3.75
CA VAL A 93 -20.38 -20.83 4.37
C VAL A 93 -21.12 -21.58 3.27
N TYR A 94 -20.80 -22.86 3.12
CA TYR A 94 -21.60 -23.80 2.32
C TYR A 94 -22.60 -24.48 3.26
N LEU A 95 -23.89 -24.25 3.03
CA LEU A 95 -24.95 -24.85 3.84
C LEU A 95 -25.11 -26.35 3.57
N THR A 96 -24.73 -26.78 2.36
CA THR A 96 -24.74 -28.17 1.89
C THR A 96 -23.78 -28.29 0.72
N ASN A 97 -23.19 -29.48 0.53
CA ASN A 97 -22.41 -29.82 -0.66
C ASN A 97 -23.26 -30.39 -1.79
N LYS A 98 -24.56 -30.63 -1.57
CA LYS A 98 -25.47 -31.19 -2.57
C LYS A 98 -25.90 -30.17 -3.61
N CYS A 99 -25.85 -30.56 -4.89
CA CYS A 99 -26.34 -29.77 -6.01
C CYS A 99 -27.18 -30.64 -6.95
N ASN A 100 -28.25 -30.08 -7.53
CA ASN A 100 -29.08 -30.73 -8.54
C ASN A 100 -28.52 -30.61 -9.97
N LEU A 101 -27.29 -30.10 -10.11
CA LEU A 101 -26.55 -29.98 -11.37
C LEU A 101 -25.28 -30.83 -11.31
N ALA A 102 -24.95 -31.50 -12.41
CA ALA A 102 -23.78 -32.37 -12.56
C ALA A 102 -22.69 -31.72 -13.44
N CYS A 103 -22.19 -30.56 -13.01
CA CYS A 103 -21.14 -29.84 -13.75
C CYS A 103 -19.80 -30.59 -13.62
N LYS A 104 -19.22 -31.03 -14.75
CA LYS A 104 -17.94 -31.78 -14.82
C LYS A 104 -16.75 -31.11 -14.12
N TYR A 105 -16.80 -29.80 -13.91
CA TYR A 105 -15.73 -29.00 -13.29
C TYR A 105 -16.05 -28.57 -11.85
N CYS A 106 -17.18 -28.99 -11.29
CA CYS A 106 -17.62 -28.58 -9.96
C CYS A 106 -17.10 -29.53 -8.87
N HIS A 107 -16.82 -28.99 -7.68
CA HIS A 107 -16.43 -29.76 -6.50
C HIS A 107 -17.65 -30.25 -5.67
N SER A 108 -18.86 -29.76 -5.96
CA SER A 108 -20.09 -30.16 -5.25
C SER A 108 -20.55 -31.56 -5.64
N ASP A 109 -21.12 -32.29 -4.68
CA ASP A 109 -21.68 -33.62 -4.89
C ASP A 109 -23.00 -33.49 -5.67
N SER A 110 -23.12 -34.25 -6.76
CA SER A 110 -24.37 -34.29 -7.52
C SER A 110 -25.24 -35.43 -7.02
N ASP A 111 -26.56 -35.22 -6.95
CA ASP A 111 -27.49 -36.28 -6.57
C ASP A 111 -27.55 -37.41 -7.63
N SER A 112 -26.94 -37.25 -8.81
CA SER A 112 -26.87 -38.26 -9.87
C SER A 112 -25.71 -39.26 -9.74
N ASP A 113 -24.77 -39.05 -8.81
CA ASP A 113 -23.62 -39.94 -8.65
C ASP A 113 -23.93 -41.23 -7.85
N SER A 114 -25.16 -41.38 -7.32
CA SER A 114 -25.61 -42.55 -6.55
C SER A 114 -26.31 -43.66 -7.35
N ASP A 115 -26.47 -43.50 -8.67
CA ASP A 115 -27.23 -44.45 -9.51
C ASP A 115 -26.34 -45.32 -10.41
N SER A 116 -25.06 -45.48 -10.08
CA SER A 116 -24.11 -46.35 -10.79
C SER A 116 -23.65 -47.51 -9.91
N ASP A 117 -24.53 -48.49 -9.67
CA ASP A 117 -24.22 -49.85 -9.22
C ASP A 117 -24.97 -50.88 -10.09
#